data_AF-A0ABC8RSR3-F1
#
_entry.id   AF-A0ABC8RSR3-F1
#
_cell.length_a   1.000
_cell.length_b   1.000
_cell.length_c   1.000
_cell.angle_alpha   90.00
_cell.angle_beta   90.00
_cell.angle_gamma   90.00
#
_symmetry.space_group_name_H-M   'P 1'
#
loop_
_entity.id
_entity.type
_entity.pdbx_description
1 polymer ?
#
loop_
_entity_poly.entity_id
_entity_poly.type
_entity_poly.pdbx_seq_one_letter_code
_entity_poly.pdbx_strand_id
1 'polypeptide(L)' 'MKEVDDLIIRRFLRARDLDIEKASDLFLKYLRWRREFVPTGSISPSKIPNDLAHHKIYMQGVDKKGCPIVVCFGSQH' A
#
# COMPACT_ATOMS: atom_id res chain seq x y z
N MET A 1 -7.00 12.53 -15.24
CA MET A 1 -5.90 11.89 -14.49
C MET A 1 -5.96 10.40 -14.85
N LYS A 2 -4.91 9.81 -15.42
CA LYS A 2 -4.94 8.36 -15.74
C LYS A 2 -5.08 7.63 -14.40
N GLU A 3 -6.13 6.82 -14.24
CA GLU A 3 -6.41 6.07 -13.00
C GLU A 3 -5.27 5.09 -12.64
N VAL A 4 -4.42 4.78 -13.62
CA VAL A 4 -3.21 3.97 -13.52
C VAL A 4 -2.12 4.70 -14.30
N ASP A 5 -1.03 5.06 -13.63
CA ASP A 5 0.17 5.62 -14.26
C ASP A 5 1.26 4.56 -14.41
N ASP A 6 2.28 4.87 -15.21
CA ASP A 6 3.40 3.96 -15.47
C ASP A 6 4.18 3.64 -14.17
N LEU A 7 4.15 4.54 -13.18
CA LEU A 7 4.81 4.35 -11.89
C LEU A 7 4.11 3.27 -11.07
N ILE A 8 2.78 3.21 -11.08
CA ILE A 8 1.97 2.18 -10.44
C ILE A 8 2.28 0.83 -11.09
N ILE A 9 2.25 0.73 -12.42
CA ILE A 9 2.52 -0.54 -13.14
C ILE A 9 3.92 -1.07 -12.80
N ARG A 10 4.94 -0.19 -12.76
CA ARG A 10 6.31 -0.57 -12.40
C ARG A 10 6.43 -1.18 -11.01
N ARG A 11 5.56 -0.84 -10.06
CA ARG A 11 5.57 -1.44 -8.71
C ARG A 11 5.23 -2.93 -8.75
N PHE A 12 4.22 -3.31 -9.53
CA PHE A 12 3.78 -4.70 -9.65
C PHE A 12 4.82 -5.56 -10.39
N LEU A 13 5.41 -5.02 -11.46
CA LEU A 13 6.50 -5.67 -12.18
C LEU A 13 7.71 -5.91 -11.27
N ARG A 14 8.15 -4.88 -10.53
CA ARG A 14 9.28 -5.03 -9.57
C ARG A 14 8.98 -6.03 -8.46
N ALA A 15 7.74 -6.09 -7.98
CA ALA A 15 7.34 -7.02 -6.92
C ALA A 15 7.32 -8.49 -7.39
N ARG A 16 7.41 -8.75 -8.69
CA ARG A 16 7.36 -10.09 -9.30
C ARG A 16 8.50 -10.32 -10.29
N ASP A 17 9.66 -9.70 -10.06
CA ASP A 17 10.88 -9.93 -10.83
C ASP A 17 10.70 -9.73 -12.36
N LEU A 18 9.85 -8.77 -12.74
CA LEU A 18 9.47 -8.45 -14.13
C LEU A 18 8.72 -9.58 -14.88
N ASP A 19 8.23 -10.59 -14.16
CA ASP A 19 7.32 -11.62 -14.69
C ASP A 19 5.96 -10.99 -15.02
N ILE A 20 5.64 -10.91 -16.31
CA ILE A 20 4.45 -10.22 -16.81
C ILE A 20 3.17 -10.88 -16.32
N GLU A 21 3.10 -12.21 -16.32
CA GLU A 21 1.90 -12.94 -15.93
C GLU A 21 1.63 -12.75 -14.44
N LYS A 22 2.63 -13.00 -13.59
CA LYS A 22 2.49 -12.85 -12.14
C LYS A 22 2.23 -11.41 -11.72
N ALA A 23 2.86 -10.43 -12.39
CA ALA A 23 2.61 -9.02 -12.13
C ALA A 23 1.18 -8.61 -12.52
N SER A 24 0.70 -9.10 -13.67
CA SER A 24 -0.67 -8.84 -14.14
C SER A 24 -1.71 -9.43 -13.18
N ASP A 25 -1.51 -10.66 -12.72
CA ASP A 25 -2.38 -11.29 -11.72
C ASP A 25 -2.43 -10.52 -10.40
N LEU A 26 -1.26 -10.07 -9.91
CA LEU A 26 -1.19 -9.25 -8.70
C LEU A 26 -1.88 -7.90 -8.90
N PHE A 27 -1.70 -7.28 -10.06
CA PHE A 27 -2.32 -6.01 -10.39
C PHE A 27 -3.85 -6.12 -10.47
N LEU A 28 -4.39 -7.17 -11.08
CA LEU A 28 -5.83 -7.42 -11.14
C LEU A 28 -6.43 -7.65 -9.73
N LYS A 29 -5.73 -8.39 -8.86
CA LYS A 29 -6.13 -8.56 -7.45
C LYS A 29 -6.16 -7.22 -6.71
N TYR A 30 -5.13 -6.40 -6.89
CA TYR A 30 -5.06 -5.05 -6.32
C TYR A 30 -6.21 -4.15 -6.81
N LEU A 31 -6.53 -4.16 -8.11
CA LEU A 31 -7.62 -3.35 -8.64
C LEU A 31 -8.99 -3.74 -8.07
N ARG A 32 -9.25 -5.05 -7.88
CA ARG A 32 -10.47 -5.54 -7.23
C ARG A 32 -10.55 -5.00 -5.79
N TRP A 33 -9.49 -5.20 -5.01
CA TRP A 33 -9.41 -4.68 -3.65
C TRP A 33 -9.59 -3.15 -3.58
N ARG A 34 -8.97 -2.38 -4.47
CA ARG A 34 -9.10 -0.90 -4.48
C ARG A 34 -10.56 -0.49 -4.70
N ARG A 35 -11.24 -1.10 -5.67
CA ARG A 35 -12.65 -0.79 -5.97
C ARG A 35 -13.57 -1.11 -4.80
N GLU A 36 -13.31 -2.19 -4.08
CA GLU A 36 -14.10 -2.63 -2.94
C GLU A 36 -13.82 -1.79 -1.68
N PHE A 37 -12.55 -1.61 -1.30
CA PHE A 37 -12.16 -1.02 -0.01
C PHE A 37 -11.91 0.49 -0.06
N VAL A 38 -11.59 1.05 -1.23
CA VAL A 38 -11.30 2.49 -1.38
C VAL A 38 -12.14 3.07 -2.51
N PRO A 39 -13.49 2.99 -2.47
CA PRO A 39 -14.34 3.35 -3.60
C PRO A 39 -14.17 4.82 -4.03
N THR A 40 -13.92 5.72 -3.08
CA THR A 40 -13.69 7.16 -3.31
C THR A 40 -12.28 7.50 -3.80
N GLY A 41 -11.44 6.51 -4.12
CA GLY A 41 -10.07 6.69 -4.62
C GLY A 41 -9.03 7.05 -3.54
N SER A 42 -9.47 7.61 -2.42
CA SER A 42 -8.65 7.85 -1.22
C SER A 42 -9.49 7.71 0.05
N ILE A 43 -8.81 7.48 1.17
CA ILE A 43 -9.38 7.50 2.52
C ILE A 43 -8.98 8.84 3.15
N SER A 44 -9.96 9.69 3.43
CA SER A 44 -9.71 10.97 4.11
C SER A 44 -9.28 10.72 5.56
N PRO A 45 -8.25 11.42 6.08
CA PRO A 45 -7.88 11.37 7.50
C PRO A 45 -9.06 11.64 8.46
N SER A 46 -10.00 12.50 8.05
CA SER A 46 -11.21 12.79 8.82
C SER A 46 -12.15 11.59 9.02
N LYS A 47 -12.02 10.53 8.21
CA LYS A 47 -12.77 9.28 8.36
C LYS A 47 -12.13 8.29 9.33
N ILE A 48 -10.86 8.49 9.68
CA ILE A 48 -10.06 7.60 10.53
C ILE A 48 -9.33 8.36 11.66
N PRO A 49 -9.95 9.34 12.34
CA PRO A 49 -9.25 10.17 13.31
C PRO A 49 -8.72 9.37 14.51
N ASN A 50 -9.49 8.37 14.96
CA ASN A 50 -9.07 7.50 16.07
C ASN A 50 -7.86 6.65 15.67
N ASP A 51 -7.92 5.95 14.53
CA ASP A 51 -6.81 5.11 14.05
C ASP A 51 -5.50 5.90 13.89
N LEU A 52 -5.59 7.16 13.47
CA LEU A 52 -4.43 8.06 13.40
C LEU A 52 -3.95 8.49 14.80
N ALA A 53 -4.87 8.80 15.71
CA ALA A 53 -4.55 9.23 17.07
C ALA A 53 -3.93 8.13 17.94
N HIS A 54 -4.20 6.85 17.66
CA HIS A 54 -3.63 5.73 18.41
C HIS A 54 -2.10 5.62 18.27
N HIS A 55 -1.49 6.25 17.25
CA HIS A 55 -0.04 6.21 16.99
C HIS A 55 0.56 4.79 17.11
N LYS A 56 -0.19 3.77 16.68
CA LYS A 56 0.19 2.36 16.82
C LYS A 56 1.21 1.91 15.78
N ILE A 57 1.39 2.67 14.69
CA ILE A 57 2.29 2.34 13.58
C ILE A 57 3.28 3.49 13.38
N TYR A 58 4.57 3.14 13.31
CA TYR A 58 5.66 4.07 13.03
C TYR A 58 6.46 3.59 11.83
N MET A 59 6.80 4.51 10.92
CA MET A 59 7.68 4.26 9.77
C MET A 59 8.87 5.22 9.85
N GLN A 60 9.99 4.77 10.43
CA GLN A 60 11.19 5.58 10.57
C GLN A 60 12.40 4.78 10.07
N GLY A 61 12.81 5.05 8.83
CA GLY A 61 14.04 4.52 8.25
C GLY A 61 13.88 3.23 7.44
N VAL A 62 15.04 2.66 7.11
CA VAL A 62 15.21 1.47 6.29
C VAL A 62 16.21 0.53 6.95
N ASP A 63 16.13 -0.76 6.64
CA ASP A 63 17.11 -1.75 7.09
C ASP A 63 18.42 -1.66 6.27
N LYS A 64 19.35 -2.59 6.55
CA LYS A 64 20.66 -2.67 5.85
C LYS A 64 20.54 -2.95 4.35
N LYS A 65 19.39 -3.44 3.88
CA LYS A 65 19.10 -3.72 2.47
C LYS A 65 18.28 -2.61 1.81
N GLY A 66 17.96 -1.53 2.54
CA GLY A 66 17.12 -0.44 2.06
C GLY A 66 15.62 -0.75 2.11
N CYS A 67 15.20 -1.80 2.80
CA CYS A 67 13.78 -2.12 2.96
C CYS A 67 13.16 -1.22 4.04
N PRO A 68 12.02 -0.53 3.77
CA PRO A 68 11.33 0.28 4.78
C PRO A 68 10.96 -0.53 6.02
N ILE A 69 11.19 0.04 7.21
CA ILE A 69 10.85 -0.59 8.49
C ILE A 69 9.53 0.00 9.01
N VAL A 70 8.61 -0.89 9.38
CA VAL A 70 7.35 -0.55 10.04
C VAL A 70 7.33 -1.19 11.42
N VAL A 71 7.16 -0.37 12.47
CA VAL A 71 7.01 -0.83 13.86
C VAL A 71 5.55 -0.68 14.27
N CYS A 72 4.95 -1.77 14.76
CA CYS A 72 3.56 -1.80 15.22
C CYS A 72 3.48 -2.16 16.70
N PHE A 73 2.79 -1.32 17.49
CA PHE A 73 2.53 -1.57 18.91
C PHE A 73 1.16 -2.21 19.09
N GLY A 74 1.13 -3.54 19.15
CA GLY A 74 -0.12 -4.30 19.30
C GLY A 74 -0.89 -4.00 20.60
N SER A 75 -0.22 -3.49 21.64
CA SER A 75 -0.84 -3.07 22.90
C SER A 75 -1.66 -1.77 22.80
N GLN A 76 -1.59 -1.07 21.66
CA GLN A 76 -2.32 0.18 21.40
C GLN A 76 -3.51 -0.06 20.45
N HIS A 77 -3.96 -1.31 20.32
CA HIS A 77 -5.10 -1.72 19.49
C HIS A 77 -6.43 -1.61 20.24
#